data_AF-A0A133P663-F1
#
_entry.id   AF-A0A133P663-F1
#
_cell.length_a   1.000
_cell.length_b   1.000
_cell.length_c   1.000
_cell.angle_alpha   90.00
_cell.angle_beta   90.00
_cell.angle_gamma   90.00
#
_symmetry.space_group_name_H-M   'P 1'
#
loop_
_entity.id
_entity.type
_entity.pdbx_description
1 polymer ?
#
loop_
_entity_poly.entity_id
_entity_poly.type
_entity_poly.pdbx_seq_one_letter_code
_entity_poly.pdbx_strand_id
1 'polypeptide(L)'
;MKLINFLDFKPFKDIMEKMKINKDEKIDIERIKIIEKVRIWKQLSSLSGLDIDINETVASENGFIKYNEFDKLVAYIRDQKYFGEKFSLRKFHIAYNCKTLSDYRKSRDASKYKIVQNKSPEFTINILSEDAKTVIEANVIKKLEVCTNCLKALNYKNFLNVSKSEQDKIKNEFSFEEFLGTEFDKNEELIKSYNLDDIENDRLRLYPKNWEEISYNYRKSKNWICEECRKDCSKNKEELETHHIDHNPSNCSFSNLKALCKTCHAKIHPHMQ
;
A
#
# COMPACT_ATOMS: atom_id res chain seq x y z
N MET A 1 6.43 2.42 -34.74
CA MET A 1 6.21 3.80 -34.24
C MET A 1 7.33 4.12 -33.26
N LYS A 2 8.17 5.14 -33.50
CA LYS A 2 9.20 5.54 -32.51
C LYS A 2 8.46 6.24 -31.37
N LEU A 3 8.69 5.79 -30.13
CA LEU A 3 8.18 6.48 -28.94
C LEU A 3 8.79 7.89 -28.90
N ILE A 4 7.98 8.88 -28.52
CA ILE A 4 8.42 10.26 -28.36
C ILE A 4 9.39 10.32 -27.17
N ASN A 5 10.56 10.92 -27.37
CA ASN A 5 11.43 11.26 -26.25
C ASN A 5 10.87 12.51 -25.56
N PHE A 6 10.23 12.33 -24.40
CA PHE A 6 9.64 13.44 -23.65
C PHE A 6 10.68 14.46 -23.17
N LEU A 7 11.95 14.07 -23.00
CA LEU A 7 13.04 14.98 -22.64
C LEU A 7 13.36 15.98 -23.76
N ASP A 8 13.08 15.60 -25.02
CA ASP A 8 13.27 16.45 -26.20
C ASP A 8 11.94 17.04 -26.70
N PHE A 9 10.83 16.73 -26.04
CA PHE A 9 9.50 17.12 -26.48
C PHE A 9 9.21 18.58 -26.11
N LYS A 10 9.18 19.46 -27.12
CA LYS A 10 9.02 20.91 -26.94
C LYS A 10 7.83 21.31 -26.05
N PRO A 11 6.61 20.74 -26.20
CA PRO A 11 5.51 21.09 -25.30
C PRO A 11 5.78 20.79 -23.82
N PHE A 12 6.56 19.74 -23.53
CA PHE A 12 6.96 19.44 -22.15
C PHE A 12 7.95 20.50 -21.62
N LYS A 13 8.95 20.90 -22.43
CA LYS A 13 9.89 21.97 -22.07
C LYS A 13 9.20 23.32 -21.84
N ASP A 14 8.17 23.63 -22.62
CA ASP A 14 7.39 24.86 -22.46
C ASP A 14 6.55 24.85 -21.16
N ILE A 15 6.09 23.67 -20.71
CA ILE A 15 5.44 23.50 -19.39
C ILE A 15 6.44 23.68 -18.25
N MET A 16 7.63 23.07 -18.36
CA MET A 16 8.70 23.22 -17.34
C MET A 16 9.01 24.69 -17.09
N GLU A 17 9.16 25.50 -18.15
CA GLU A 17 9.40 26.94 -18.03
C GLU A 17 8.24 27.69 -17.36
N LYS A 18 6.99 27.37 -17.70
CA LYS A 18 5.81 27.93 -17.01
C LYS A 18 5.81 27.62 -15.51
N MET A 19 6.35 26.45 -15.13
CA MET A 19 6.52 26.04 -13.75
C MET A 19 7.80 26.60 -13.09
N LYS A 20 8.57 27.46 -13.78
CA LYS A 20 9.87 28.00 -13.34
C LYS A 20 10.93 26.91 -13.10
N ILE A 21 10.81 25.78 -13.79
CA ILE A 21 11.78 24.68 -13.80
C ILE A 21 12.75 24.93 -14.96
N ASN A 22 14.04 24.67 -14.76
CA ASN A 22 15.04 24.86 -15.80
C ASN A 22 14.80 23.85 -16.96
N LYS A 23 14.71 24.34 -18.21
CA LYS A 23 14.46 23.49 -19.41
C LYS A 23 15.57 22.47 -19.68
N ASP A 24 16.76 22.70 -19.14
CA ASP A 24 17.93 21.83 -19.26
C ASP A 24 18.16 20.99 -17.99
N GLU A 25 17.22 21.02 -17.04
CA GLU A 25 17.26 20.18 -15.85
C GLU A 25 17.21 18.71 -16.25
N LYS A 26 18.25 17.97 -15.84
CA LYS A 26 18.32 16.53 -16.09
C LYS A 26 17.41 15.81 -15.10
N ILE A 27 16.39 15.14 -15.63
CA ILE A 27 15.57 14.22 -14.84
C ILE A 27 16.43 13.02 -14.46
N ASP A 28 16.66 12.84 -13.16
CA ASP A 28 17.36 11.68 -12.61
C ASP A 28 16.43 10.46 -12.60
N ILE A 29 16.39 9.75 -13.73
CA ILE A 29 15.58 8.54 -13.92
C ILE A 29 15.97 7.45 -12.90
N GLU A 30 17.25 7.39 -12.51
CA GLU A 30 17.74 6.40 -11.57
C GLU A 30 17.17 6.65 -10.17
N ARG A 31 17.17 7.92 -9.72
CA ARG A 31 16.49 8.33 -8.49
C ARG A 31 15.00 8.03 -8.51
N ILE A 32 14.30 8.23 -9.64
CA ILE A 32 12.88 7.89 -9.76
C ILE A 32 12.64 6.39 -9.58
N LYS A 33 13.44 5.53 -10.22
CA LYS A 33 13.34 4.07 -10.05
C LYS A 33 13.59 3.64 -8.61
N ILE A 34 14.55 4.27 -7.94
CA ILE A 34 14.82 4.04 -6.51
C ILE A 34 13.59 4.43 -5.67
N ILE A 35 12.98 5.58 -5.92
CA ILE A 35 11.75 6.02 -5.24
C ILE A 35 10.62 5.00 -5.42
N GLU A 36 10.39 4.52 -6.64
CA GLU A 36 9.37 3.51 -6.94
C GLU A 36 9.62 2.22 -6.17
N LYS A 37 10.86 1.72 -6.20
CA LYS A 37 11.29 0.55 -5.44
C LYS A 37 11.00 0.70 -3.94
N VAL A 38 11.32 1.87 -3.37
CA VAL A 38 11.11 2.15 -1.94
C VAL A 38 9.65 2.19 -1.58
N ARG A 39 8.81 2.77 -2.44
CA ARG A 39 7.35 2.78 -2.25
C ARG A 39 6.77 1.37 -2.26
N ILE A 40 7.22 0.51 -3.17
CA ILE A 40 6.80 -0.89 -3.23
C ILE A 40 7.25 -1.63 -1.96
N TRP A 41 8.52 -1.50 -1.58
CA TRP A 41 9.07 -2.16 -0.39
C TRP A 41 8.28 -1.81 0.89
N LYS A 42 7.96 -0.53 1.09
CA LYS A 42 7.17 -0.08 2.24
C LYS A 42 5.78 -0.74 2.31
N GLN A 43 5.16 -1.02 1.17
CA GLN A 43 3.89 -1.75 1.14
C GLN A 43 4.10 -3.23 1.45
N LEU A 44 5.12 -3.86 0.85
CA LEU A 44 5.46 -5.28 1.08
C LEU A 44 5.82 -5.57 2.54
N SER A 45 6.56 -4.67 3.20
CA SER A 45 7.01 -4.84 4.59
C SER A 45 5.92 -4.59 5.63
N SER A 46 4.77 -4.06 5.23
CA SER A 46 3.61 -3.87 6.10
C SER A 46 2.84 -5.18 6.34
N LEU A 47 2.05 -5.24 7.41
CA LEU A 47 1.12 -6.35 7.65
C LEU A 47 -0.04 -6.41 6.63
N SER A 48 -0.36 -5.26 6.01
CA SER A 48 -1.42 -5.18 4.99
C SER A 48 -0.96 -5.62 3.61
N GLY A 49 0.34 -5.58 3.31
CA GLY A 49 0.88 -5.94 1.99
C GLY A 49 0.44 -5.05 0.83
N LEU A 50 0.92 -5.41 -0.35
CA LEU A 50 0.59 -4.81 -1.63
C LEU A 50 -0.50 -5.64 -2.33
N ASP A 51 -1.59 -5.01 -2.75
CA ASP A 51 -2.62 -5.61 -3.61
C ASP A 51 -2.03 -5.94 -4.99
N ILE A 52 -2.29 -7.15 -5.48
CA ILE A 52 -1.71 -7.60 -6.76
C ILE A 52 -2.62 -8.62 -7.46
N ASP A 53 -2.61 -8.62 -8.80
CA ASP A 53 -3.01 -9.81 -9.55
C ASP A 53 -1.88 -10.85 -9.49
N ILE A 54 -2.15 -12.06 -8.98
CA ILE A 54 -1.12 -13.08 -8.82
C ILE A 54 -0.50 -13.54 -10.17
N ASN A 55 -1.07 -13.18 -11.31
CA ASN A 55 -0.47 -13.34 -12.64
C ASN A 55 0.67 -12.35 -12.93
N GLU A 56 0.76 -11.23 -12.21
CA GLU A 56 1.86 -10.27 -12.32
C GLU A 56 3.13 -10.76 -11.60
N THR A 57 3.01 -11.80 -10.77
CA THR A 57 4.17 -12.44 -10.14
C THR A 57 4.90 -13.36 -11.10
N VAL A 58 6.18 -13.60 -10.84
CA VAL A 58 7.01 -14.56 -11.58
C VAL A 58 7.68 -15.56 -10.62
N ALA A 59 8.18 -16.66 -11.17
CA ALA A 59 8.98 -17.61 -10.39
C ALA A 59 10.41 -17.06 -10.24
N SER A 60 10.98 -17.16 -9.03
CA SER A 60 12.43 -17.06 -8.90
C SER A 60 13.13 -18.38 -9.26
N GLU A 61 14.46 -18.34 -9.32
CA GLU A 61 15.30 -19.52 -9.61
C GLU A 61 15.01 -20.68 -8.64
N ASN A 62 14.68 -20.36 -7.39
CA ASN A 62 14.35 -21.34 -6.35
C ASN A 62 12.85 -21.66 -6.27
N GLY A 63 12.03 -21.15 -7.20
CA GLY A 63 10.59 -21.41 -7.26
C GLY A 63 9.74 -20.59 -6.29
N PHE A 64 10.30 -19.59 -5.62
CA PHE A 64 9.56 -18.68 -4.77
C PHE A 64 8.73 -17.69 -5.59
N ILE A 65 7.76 -17.06 -4.92
CA ILE A 65 6.99 -15.96 -5.52
C ILE A 65 7.90 -14.73 -5.57
N LYS A 66 8.03 -14.14 -6.76
CA LYS A 66 8.79 -12.92 -7.00
C LYS A 66 7.90 -11.87 -7.68
N TYR A 67 8.09 -10.61 -7.30
CA TYR A 67 7.44 -9.46 -7.92
C TYR A 67 8.45 -8.31 -8.06
N ASN A 68 8.59 -7.78 -9.28
CA ASN A 68 9.69 -6.88 -9.65
C ASN A 68 11.05 -7.48 -9.22
N GLU A 69 11.89 -6.72 -8.51
CA GLU A 69 13.13 -7.24 -7.95
C GLU A 69 12.98 -8.00 -6.62
N PHE A 70 11.81 -7.98 -5.98
CA PHE A 70 11.60 -8.57 -4.66
C PHE A 70 11.29 -10.07 -4.77
N ASP A 71 12.23 -10.90 -4.32
CA ASP A 71 12.10 -12.37 -4.25
C ASP A 71 11.59 -12.81 -2.87
N LYS A 72 11.25 -14.10 -2.69
CA LYS A 72 10.74 -14.68 -1.45
C LYS A 72 9.56 -13.89 -0.87
N LEU A 73 8.47 -13.83 -1.63
CA LEU A 73 7.24 -13.17 -1.20
C LEU A 73 6.21 -14.16 -0.67
N VAL A 74 5.35 -13.69 0.22
CA VAL A 74 4.19 -14.42 0.73
C VAL A 74 2.93 -13.84 0.12
N ALA A 75 2.13 -14.68 -0.56
CA ALA A 75 0.84 -14.30 -1.09
C ALA A 75 -0.31 -14.77 -0.18
N TYR A 76 -1.26 -13.91 0.13
CA TYR A 76 -2.44 -14.25 0.93
C TYR A 76 -3.70 -13.51 0.42
N ILE A 77 -4.88 -13.96 0.83
CA ILE A 77 -6.14 -13.29 0.49
C ILE A 77 -6.58 -12.48 1.71
N ARG A 78 -6.82 -11.18 1.54
CA ARG A 78 -7.27 -10.32 2.65
C ARG A 78 -8.68 -10.65 3.12
N ASP A 79 -9.58 -10.93 2.18
CA ASP A 79 -10.99 -11.16 2.47
C ASP A 79 -11.26 -12.65 2.70
N GLN A 80 -11.48 -13.00 3.96
CA GLN A 80 -11.64 -14.38 4.43
C GLN A 80 -13.11 -14.65 4.73
N LYS A 81 -13.69 -15.67 4.11
CA LYS A 81 -15.09 -16.06 4.35
C LYS A 81 -15.22 -16.89 5.62
N TYR A 82 -16.17 -16.52 6.46
CA TYR A 82 -16.58 -17.25 7.65
C TYR A 82 -17.56 -18.37 7.28
N PHE A 83 -17.22 -19.62 7.64
CA PHE A 83 -18.04 -20.81 7.41
C PHE A 83 -18.39 -21.49 8.75
N GLY A 84 -19.16 -20.83 9.62
CA GLY A 84 -19.76 -21.44 10.82
C GLY A 84 -18.79 -22.26 11.71
N GLU A 85 -19.28 -23.38 12.26
CA GLU A 85 -18.62 -24.22 13.28
C GLU A 85 -17.24 -24.79 12.90
N LYS A 86 -16.85 -24.76 11.61
CA LYS A 86 -15.49 -25.12 11.14
C LYS A 86 -14.82 -23.91 10.49
N PHE A 87 -14.50 -22.91 11.31
CA PHE A 87 -13.71 -21.78 10.88
C PHE A 87 -12.25 -22.18 10.65
N SER A 88 -11.85 -22.35 9.39
CA SER A 88 -10.43 -22.39 9.00
C SER A 88 -10.12 -21.25 8.05
N LEU A 89 -9.25 -20.34 8.47
CA LEU A 89 -8.73 -19.28 7.63
C LEU A 89 -7.99 -19.87 6.41
N ARG A 90 -8.10 -19.22 5.26
CA ARG A 90 -7.31 -19.61 4.08
C ARG A 90 -5.83 -19.41 4.39
N LYS A 91 -5.04 -20.36 3.90
CA LYS A 91 -3.59 -20.41 4.10
C LYS A 91 -2.89 -19.37 3.24
N PHE A 92 -1.70 -18.95 3.65
CA PHE A 92 -0.82 -18.14 2.81
C PHE A 92 0.06 -19.03 1.91
N HIS A 93 0.60 -18.45 0.84
CA HIS A 93 1.37 -19.14 -0.19
C HIS A 93 2.77 -18.55 -0.34
N ILE A 94 3.77 -19.41 -0.53
CA ILE A 94 5.18 -19.01 -0.63
C ILE A 94 5.88 -19.53 -1.90
N ALA A 95 5.19 -20.39 -2.66
CA ALA A 95 5.73 -21.06 -3.84
C ALA A 95 4.98 -20.59 -5.08
N TYR A 96 5.71 -20.16 -6.11
CA TYR A 96 5.10 -19.70 -7.36
C TYR A 96 4.31 -20.82 -8.04
N ASN A 97 4.88 -22.02 -8.11
CA ASN A 97 4.25 -23.22 -8.70
C ASN A 97 3.29 -23.96 -7.76
N CYS A 98 2.78 -23.29 -6.71
CA CYS A 98 1.77 -23.88 -5.84
C CYS A 98 0.52 -24.27 -6.65
N LYS A 99 0.07 -25.52 -6.52
CA LYS A 99 -1.14 -26.02 -7.21
C LYS A 99 -2.35 -25.09 -7.03
N THR A 100 -2.59 -24.63 -5.80
CA THR A 100 -3.69 -23.71 -5.48
C THR A 100 -3.54 -22.39 -6.25
N LEU A 101 -2.37 -21.75 -6.22
CA LEU A 101 -2.16 -20.51 -6.98
C LEU A 101 -2.32 -20.73 -8.49
N SER A 102 -1.81 -21.84 -9.02
CA SER A 102 -1.98 -22.19 -10.44
C SER A 102 -3.44 -22.35 -10.85
N ASP A 103 -4.31 -22.81 -9.94
CA ASP A 103 -5.74 -22.90 -10.19
C ASP A 103 -6.40 -21.50 -10.14
N TYR A 104 -6.00 -20.65 -9.20
CA TYR A 104 -6.47 -19.25 -9.12
C TYR A 104 -6.05 -18.42 -10.33
N ARG A 105 -4.82 -18.58 -10.83
CA ARG A 105 -4.31 -17.90 -12.05
C ARG A 105 -5.16 -18.16 -13.30
N LYS A 106 -5.75 -19.36 -13.39
CA LYS A 106 -6.61 -19.76 -14.51
C LYS A 106 -8.06 -19.30 -14.36
N SER A 107 -8.41 -18.72 -13.22
CA SER A 107 -9.75 -18.24 -12.88
C SER A 107 -9.82 -16.72 -12.87
N ARG A 108 -11.03 -16.14 -12.73
CA ARG A 108 -11.21 -14.69 -12.56
C ARG A 108 -10.80 -14.17 -11.17
N ASP A 109 -10.28 -15.03 -10.29
CA ASP A 109 -9.99 -14.72 -8.89
C ASP A 109 -8.51 -14.38 -8.62
N ALA A 110 -7.71 -14.18 -9.67
CA ALA A 110 -6.28 -13.91 -9.56
C ALA A 110 -5.96 -12.57 -8.85
N SER A 111 -6.86 -11.60 -8.90
CA SER A 111 -6.76 -10.27 -8.27
C SER A 111 -7.10 -10.20 -6.78
N LYS A 112 -7.47 -11.33 -6.16
CA LYS A 112 -7.83 -11.38 -4.72
C LYS A 112 -6.63 -11.40 -3.78
N TYR A 113 -5.41 -11.41 -4.33
CA TYR A 113 -4.20 -11.65 -3.58
C TYR A 113 -3.52 -10.35 -3.16
N LYS A 114 -2.86 -10.46 -2.02
CA LYS A 114 -1.88 -9.52 -1.52
C LYS A 114 -0.55 -10.21 -1.37
N ILE A 115 0.54 -9.48 -1.61
CA ILE A 115 1.89 -9.94 -1.37
C ILE A 115 2.54 -9.16 -0.23
N VAL A 116 3.27 -9.87 0.63
CA VAL A 116 4.05 -9.31 1.74
C VAL A 116 5.43 -9.93 1.78
N GLN A 117 6.36 -9.17 2.36
CA GLN A 117 7.63 -9.68 2.87
C GLN A 117 7.84 -9.03 4.23
N ASN A 118 7.51 -9.76 5.30
CA ASN A 118 7.69 -9.31 6.67
C ASN A 118 8.18 -10.49 7.53
N LYS A 119 8.50 -10.24 8.80
CA LYS A 119 9.02 -11.26 9.72
C LYS A 119 7.94 -11.90 10.62
N SER A 120 6.67 -11.51 10.47
CA SER A 120 5.57 -11.96 11.34
C SER A 120 4.55 -12.82 10.57
N PRO A 121 4.07 -13.94 11.13
CA PRO A 121 2.98 -14.71 10.52
C PRO A 121 1.60 -14.04 10.64
N GLU A 122 1.56 -12.75 10.96
CA GLU A 122 0.35 -11.98 11.20
C GLU A 122 -0.03 -11.14 9.99
N PHE A 123 -1.34 -11.09 9.71
CA PHE A 123 -1.89 -10.46 8.53
C PHE A 123 -3.11 -9.62 8.90
N THR A 124 -3.23 -8.46 8.26
CA THR A 124 -4.45 -7.65 8.36
C THR A 124 -5.50 -8.19 7.39
N ILE A 125 -6.54 -8.82 7.91
CA ILE A 125 -7.60 -9.47 7.12
C ILE A 125 -8.98 -8.90 7.44
N ASN A 126 -9.94 -9.15 6.55
CA ASN A 126 -11.36 -8.97 6.80
C ASN A 126 -12.03 -10.33 6.93
N ILE A 127 -12.96 -10.47 7.87
CA ILE A 127 -13.83 -11.63 8.01
C ILE A 127 -15.18 -11.29 7.42
N LEU A 128 -15.57 -12.02 6.37
CA LEU A 128 -16.83 -11.84 5.67
C LEU A 128 -17.82 -12.94 6.04
N SER A 129 -19.12 -12.70 5.88
CA SER A 129 -20.13 -13.74 5.87
C SER A 129 -19.85 -14.79 4.78
N GLU A 130 -20.47 -15.97 4.90
CA GLU A 130 -20.30 -17.07 3.94
C GLU A 130 -20.60 -16.64 2.49
N ASP A 131 -21.67 -15.86 2.32
CA ASP A 131 -22.09 -15.28 1.04
C ASP A 131 -21.25 -14.07 0.59
N ALA A 132 -20.29 -13.64 1.41
CA ALA A 132 -19.43 -12.46 1.23
C ALA A 132 -20.17 -11.12 1.08
N LYS A 133 -21.42 -11.03 1.53
CA LYS A 133 -22.19 -9.78 1.46
C LYS A 133 -22.01 -8.87 2.68
N THR A 134 -21.63 -9.43 3.82
CA THR A 134 -21.48 -8.69 5.08
C THR A 134 -20.05 -8.81 5.58
N VAL A 135 -19.47 -7.68 6.00
CA VAL A 135 -18.20 -7.67 6.74
C VAL A 135 -18.51 -7.88 8.22
N ILE A 136 -18.09 -9.01 8.77
CA ILE A 136 -18.27 -9.36 10.19
C ILE A 136 -17.20 -8.65 11.03
N GLU A 137 -15.94 -8.73 10.59
CA GLU A 137 -14.80 -8.03 11.21
C GLU A 137 -13.93 -7.41 10.12
N ALA A 138 -13.52 -6.15 10.29
CA ALA A 138 -12.69 -5.45 9.31
C ALA A 138 -11.30 -5.11 9.88
N ASN A 139 -10.25 -5.28 9.07
CA ASN A 139 -8.86 -4.95 9.42
C ASN A 139 -8.35 -5.58 10.72
N VAL A 140 -8.76 -6.81 11.00
CA VAL A 140 -8.29 -7.55 12.18
C VAL A 140 -6.97 -8.23 11.89
N ILE A 141 -6.11 -8.31 12.90
CA ILE A 141 -4.82 -9.00 12.81
C ILE A 141 -5.03 -10.46 13.20
N LYS A 142 -4.74 -11.38 12.28
CA LYS A 142 -4.82 -12.83 12.53
C LYS A 142 -3.59 -13.55 11.99
N LYS A 143 -3.24 -14.66 12.62
CA LYS A 143 -2.23 -15.58 12.12
C LYS A 143 -2.83 -16.49 11.05
N LEU A 144 -2.12 -16.64 9.94
CA LEU A 144 -2.47 -17.59 8.87
C LEU A 144 -1.46 -18.75 8.86
N GLU A 145 -1.90 -19.92 8.44
CA GLU A 145 -1.01 -21.09 8.28
C GLU A 145 -0.41 -21.14 6.87
N VAL A 146 0.76 -21.78 6.74
CA VAL A 146 1.38 -22.02 5.44
C VAL A 146 0.60 -23.04 4.61
N CYS A 147 0.50 -22.81 3.31
CA CYS A 147 -0.12 -23.74 2.37
C CYS A 147 0.75 -25.00 2.20
N THR A 148 0.18 -26.17 2.50
CA THR A 148 0.84 -27.47 2.31
C THR A 148 1.31 -27.72 0.88
N ASN A 149 0.56 -27.22 -0.13
CA ASN A 149 0.98 -27.35 -1.53
C ASN A 149 2.24 -26.52 -1.81
N CYS A 150 2.47 -25.42 -1.10
CA CYS A 150 3.72 -24.67 -1.22
C CYS A 150 4.90 -25.43 -0.60
N LEU A 151 4.72 -26.01 0.58
CA LEU A 151 5.77 -26.83 1.23
C LEU A 151 6.20 -27.99 0.34
N LYS A 152 5.22 -28.66 -0.30
CA LYS A 152 5.47 -29.71 -1.30
C LYS A 152 6.20 -29.19 -2.54
N ALA A 153 5.72 -28.09 -3.13
CA ALA A 153 6.27 -27.54 -4.36
C ALA A 153 7.74 -27.10 -4.23
N LEU A 154 8.12 -26.60 -3.04
CA LEU A 154 9.49 -26.19 -2.74
C LEU A 154 10.33 -27.32 -2.12
N ASN A 155 9.73 -28.47 -1.85
CA ASN A 155 10.29 -29.52 -0.99
C ASN A 155 10.92 -28.94 0.30
N TYR A 156 10.25 -27.96 0.92
CA TYR A 156 10.80 -27.17 2.03
C TYR A 156 11.13 -28.08 3.22
N LYS A 157 12.35 -28.01 3.75
CA LYS A 157 12.84 -28.95 4.79
C LYS A 157 12.63 -30.42 4.44
N ASN A 158 12.81 -30.77 3.15
CA ASN A 158 12.63 -32.12 2.64
C ASN A 158 11.20 -32.67 2.85
N PHE A 159 10.19 -31.79 2.83
CA PHE A 159 8.79 -32.09 3.18
C PHE A 159 8.22 -33.36 2.52
N LEU A 160 8.64 -33.68 1.29
CA LEU A 160 8.13 -34.82 0.55
C LEU A 160 8.63 -36.17 1.07
N ASN A 161 9.75 -36.19 1.79
CA ASN A 161 10.47 -37.40 2.16
C ASN A 161 10.48 -37.66 3.68
N VAL A 162 9.75 -36.88 4.47
CA VAL A 162 9.64 -37.04 5.92
C VAL A 162 8.31 -37.70 6.31
N SER A 163 8.24 -38.22 7.54
CA SER A 163 7.02 -38.85 8.07
C SER A 163 5.86 -37.86 8.15
N LYS A 164 4.63 -38.38 8.24
CA LYS A 164 3.43 -37.53 8.37
C LYS A 164 3.46 -36.64 9.63
N SER A 165 3.96 -37.18 10.74
CA SER A 165 4.15 -36.43 12.00
C SER A 165 5.11 -35.25 11.79
N GLU A 166 6.22 -35.49 11.09
CA GLU A 166 7.19 -34.45 10.80
C GLU A 166 6.65 -33.40 9.81
N GLN A 167 5.85 -33.81 8.82
CA GLN A 167 5.14 -32.87 7.94
C GLN A 167 4.21 -31.94 8.72
N ASP A 168 3.47 -32.47 9.70
CA ASP A 168 2.57 -31.68 10.53
C ASP A 168 3.35 -30.71 11.43
N LYS A 169 4.50 -31.14 11.97
CA LYS A 169 5.43 -30.28 12.70
C LYS A 169 5.96 -29.13 11.83
N ILE A 170 6.51 -29.43 10.64
CA ILE A 170 7.00 -28.41 9.70
C ILE A 170 5.91 -27.40 9.32
N LYS A 171 4.67 -27.86 9.15
CA LYS A 171 3.53 -27.00 8.82
C LYS A 171 3.17 -26.07 9.99
N ASN A 172 3.04 -26.62 11.20
CA ASN A 172 2.56 -25.87 12.37
C ASN A 172 3.63 -24.94 12.95
N GLU A 173 4.90 -25.29 12.79
CA GLU A 173 6.06 -24.52 13.28
C GLU A 173 6.75 -23.72 12.16
N PHE A 174 6.05 -23.43 11.05
CA PHE A 174 6.62 -22.66 9.96
C PHE A 174 7.07 -21.28 10.44
N SER A 175 8.35 -20.97 10.26
CA SER A 175 8.98 -19.73 10.75
C SER A 175 9.14 -18.70 9.64
N PHE A 176 8.53 -17.52 9.83
CA PHE A 176 8.71 -16.38 8.92
C PHE A 176 10.14 -15.86 8.98
N GLU A 177 10.74 -15.81 10.16
CA GLU A 177 12.15 -15.38 10.31
C GLU A 177 13.08 -16.31 9.53
N GLU A 178 12.88 -17.63 9.61
CA GLU A 178 13.70 -18.59 8.88
C GLU A 178 13.51 -18.48 7.36
N PHE A 179 12.27 -18.28 6.91
CA PHE A 179 11.96 -18.24 5.49
C PHE A 179 12.32 -16.91 4.82
N LEU A 180 12.01 -15.79 5.48
CA LEU A 180 12.05 -14.42 4.93
C LEU A 180 13.13 -13.54 5.54
N GLY A 181 13.62 -13.85 6.74
CA GLY A 181 14.40 -12.91 7.56
C GLY A 181 15.59 -12.31 6.82
N THR A 182 16.42 -13.16 6.20
CA THR A 182 17.58 -12.71 5.41
C THR A 182 17.20 -11.82 4.22
N GLU A 183 16.13 -12.15 3.50
CA GLU A 183 15.72 -11.35 2.33
C GLU A 183 15.10 -10.02 2.79
N PHE A 184 14.35 -10.05 3.89
CA PHE A 184 13.81 -8.86 4.53
C PHE A 184 14.92 -7.91 4.97
N ASP A 185 15.90 -8.41 5.71
CA ASP A 185 16.99 -7.58 6.26
C ASP A 185 17.83 -6.96 5.13
N LYS A 186 18.12 -7.74 4.09
CA LYS A 186 18.81 -7.26 2.89
C LYS A 186 18.04 -6.11 2.22
N ASN A 187 16.73 -6.26 2.03
CA ASN A 187 15.91 -5.23 1.41
C ASN A 187 15.75 -4.01 2.33
N GLU A 188 15.61 -4.23 3.64
CA GLU A 188 15.54 -3.14 4.61
C GLU A 188 16.83 -2.31 4.65
N GLU A 189 17.99 -2.96 4.69
CA GLU A 189 19.30 -2.31 4.66
C GLU A 189 19.52 -1.55 3.35
N LEU A 190 19.21 -2.18 2.21
CA LEU A 190 19.30 -1.53 0.91
C LEU A 190 18.43 -0.25 0.87
N ILE A 191 17.21 -0.34 1.38
CA ILE A 191 16.28 0.79 1.37
C ILE A 191 16.73 1.91 2.31
N LYS A 192 17.25 1.57 3.50
CA LYS A 192 17.86 2.53 4.43
C LYS A 192 19.06 3.23 3.80
N SER A 193 19.86 2.51 3.01
CA SER A 193 21.08 3.05 2.38
C SER A 193 20.82 4.18 1.39
N TYR A 194 19.61 4.27 0.81
CA TYR A 194 19.27 5.34 -0.11
C TYR A 194 19.07 6.71 0.55
N ASN A 195 19.04 6.82 1.90
CA ASN A 195 18.90 8.08 2.65
C ASN A 195 17.79 9.00 2.09
N LEU A 196 16.64 8.40 1.79
CA LEU A 196 15.52 9.08 1.15
C LEU A 196 14.66 9.84 2.16
N ASP A 197 15.30 10.63 3.01
CA ASP A 197 14.62 11.47 4.03
C ASP A 197 13.57 12.39 3.37
N ASP A 198 13.74 12.72 2.09
CA ASP A 198 12.76 13.42 1.26
C ASP A 198 11.50 12.58 0.93
N ILE A 199 11.61 11.26 0.76
CA ILE A 199 10.43 10.36 0.61
C ILE A 199 9.73 10.19 1.95
N GLU A 200 10.45 10.29 3.07
CA GLU A 200 9.81 10.38 4.38
C GLU A 200 9.06 11.71 4.58
N ASN A 201 9.51 12.82 3.99
CA ASN A 201 8.72 14.06 3.94
C ASN A 201 7.58 14.04 2.90
N ASP A 202 7.67 13.14 1.91
CA ASP A 202 6.56 12.76 1.04
C ASP A 202 5.61 11.76 1.73
N ARG A 203 5.83 11.41 3.01
CA ARG A 203 4.86 10.66 3.82
C ARG A 203 3.58 11.47 3.94
N LEU A 204 2.55 10.98 3.26
CA LEU A 204 1.17 11.12 3.65
C LEU A 204 0.66 12.57 3.65
N ARG A 205 0.79 13.29 2.53
CA ARG A 205 -0.17 14.37 2.19
C ARG A 205 -1.57 13.82 1.87
N LEU A 206 -1.99 12.77 2.57
CA LEU A 206 -3.33 12.24 2.48
C LEU A 206 -4.12 12.85 3.62
N TYR A 207 -5.29 13.37 3.29
CA TYR A 207 -6.28 13.71 4.29
C TYR A 207 -6.54 12.48 5.19
N PRO A 208 -6.67 12.67 6.52
CA PRO A 208 -7.07 11.57 7.38
C PRO A 208 -8.47 11.08 6.95
N LYS A 209 -8.78 9.80 7.22
CA LYS A 209 -10.06 9.20 6.80
C LYS A 209 -11.29 9.96 7.33
N ASN A 210 -11.15 10.66 8.46
CA ASN A 210 -12.19 11.49 9.07
C ASN A 210 -12.05 12.99 8.75
N TRP A 211 -11.38 13.35 7.66
CA TRP A 211 -11.17 14.75 7.27
C TRP A 211 -12.46 15.56 7.15
N GLU A 212 -13.53 14.97 6.60
CA GLU A 212 -14.83 15.65 6.49
C GLU A 212 -15.34 16.12 7.86
N GLU A 213 -15.20 15.27 8.88
CA GLU A 213 -15.58 15.58 10.26
C GLU A 213 -14.68 16.66 10.87
N ILE A 214 -13.35 16.54 10.72
CA ILE A 214 -12.38 17.52 11.22
C ILE A 214 -12.64 18.90 10.61
N SER A 215 -12.78 18.97 9.29
CA SER A 215 -13.05 20.19 8.54
C SER A 215 -14.40 20.80 8.91
N TYR A 216 -15.43 19.98 9.10
CA TYR A 216 -16.74 20.44 9.56
C TYR A 216 -16.67 21.04 10.97
N ASN A 217 -16.06 20.32 11.92
CA ASN A 217 -15.95 20.75 13.31
C ASN A 217 -15.12 22.04 13.43
N TYR A 218 -14.04 22.16 12.65
CA TYR A 218 -13.24 23.38 12.60
C TYR A 218 -14.07 24.58 12.12
N ARG A 219 -14.72 24.49 10.94
CA ARG A 219 -15.56 25.57 10.40
C ARG A 219 -16.73 25.93 11.32
N LYS A 220 -17.34 24.94 11.97
CA LYS A 220 -18.39 25.12 12.97
C LYS A 220 -17.88 25.90 14.17
N SER A 221 -16.68 25.60 14.68
CA SER A 221 -16.06 26.32 15.81
C SER A 221 -15.79 27.81 15.51
N LYS A 222 -15.65 28.17 14.22
CA LYS A 222 -15.48 29.54 13.74
C LYS A 222 -16.80 30.21 13.37
N ASN A 223 -17.93 29.64 13.78
CA ASN A 223 -19.27 30.14 13.47
C ASN A 223 -19.55 30.34 11.98
N TRP A 224 -18.89 29.57 11.11
CA TRP A 224 -18.97 29.73 9.66
C TRP A 224 -18.52 31.11 9.14
N ILE A 225 -17.65 31.81 9.88
CA ILE A 225 -17.11 33.11 9.49
C ILE A 225 -15.70 32.93 8.91
N CYS A 226 -15.43 33.55 7.77
CA CYS A 226 -14.09 33.60 7.18
C CYS A 226 -13.12 34.31 8.12
N GLU A 227 -12.03 33.64 8.48
CA GLU A 227 -11.01 34.17 9.39
C GLU A 227 -10.11 35.24 8.74
N GLU A 228 -10.20 35.41 7.40
CA GLU A 228 -9.45 36.44 6.66
C GLU A 228 -10.27 37.71 6.42
N CYS A 229 -11.43 37.58 5.76
CA CYS A 229 -12.24 38.74 5.35
C CYS A 229 -13.51 38.95 6.17
N ARG A 230 -13.75 38.12 7.19
CA ARG A 230 -14.92 38.18 8.07
C ARG A 230 -16.28 37.98 7.39
N LYS A 231 -16.29 37.49 6.14
CA LYS A 231 -17.52 37.10 5.44
C LYS A 231 -18.25 36.01 6.22
N ASP A 232 -19.55 36.20 6.45
CA ASP A 232 -20.44 35.22 7.06
C ASP A 232 -20.93 34.23 6.00
N CYS A 233 -20.61 32.95 6.18
CA CYS A 233 -21.02 31.84 5.33
C CYS A 233 -22.04 30.91 6.03
N SER A 234 -22.66 31.33 7.15
CA SER A 234 -23.61 30.51 7.91
C SER A 234 -24.84 30.09 7.10
N LYS A 235 -25.31 30.94 6.18
CA LYS A 235 -26.42 30.65 5.26
C LYS A 235 -26.03 29.75 4.09
N ASN A 236 -24.75 29.74 3.69
CA ASN A 236 -24.23 28.91 2.63
C ASN A 236 -22.87 28.31 3.03
N LYS A 237 -22.93 27.24 3.83
CA LYS A 237 -21.76 26.65 4.51
C LYS A 237 -20.72 26.07 3.55
N GLU A 238 -21.12 25.77 2.31
CA GLU A 238 -20.24 25.30 1.24
C GLU A 238 -19.31 26.38 0.70
N GLU A 239 -19.56 27.67 1.00
CA GLU A 239 -18.66 28.76 0.59
C GLU A 239 -17.45 28.94 1.50
N LEU A 240 -17.40 28.21 2.62
CA LEU A 240 -16.31 28.25 3.58
C LEU A 240 -15.55 26.93 3.55
N GLU A 241 -14.24 26.99 3.37
CA GLU A 241 -13.36 25.84 3.24
C GLU A 241 -12.30 25.89 4.35
N THR A 242 -11.76 24.73 4.70
CA THR A 242 -10.67 24.62 5.68
C THR A 242 -9.34 24.54 4.94
N HIS A 243 -8.48 25.53 5.18
CA HIS A 243 -7.15 25.63 4.61
C HIS A 243 -6.10 25.17 5.63
N HIS A 244 -5.14 24.36 5.18
CA HIS A 244 -3.96 23.98 5.97
C HIS A 244 -2.86 25.02 5.76
N ILE A 245 -2.45 25.72 6.82
CA ILE A 245 -1.47 26.82 6.77
C ILE A 245 -0.10 26.30 6.30
N ASP A 246 0.32 25.13 6.80
CA ASP A 246 1.57 24.47 6.41
C ASP A 246 1.47 23.69 5.08
N HIS A 247 0.31 23.71 4.43
CA HIS A 247 0.03 22.98 3.18
C HIS A 247 0.17 21.45 3.29
N ASN A 248 0.13 20.90 4.51
CA ASN A 248 0.18 19.46 4.78
C ASN A 248 -1.21 18.92 5.19
N PRO A 249 -1.90 18.18 4.31
CA PRO A 249 -3.23 17.60 4.57
C PRO A 249 -3.33 16.64 5.76
N SER A 250 -2.19 16.12 6.25
CA SER A 250 -2.17 15.25 7.45
C SER A 250 -2.12 16.04 8.76
N ASN A 251 -1.68 17.31 8.73
CA ASN A 251 -1.55 18.13 9.92
C ASN A 251 -2.87 18.82 10.28
N CYS A 252 -3.76 18.06 10.92
CA CYS A 252 -5.07 18.52 11.37
C CYS A 252 -5.06 19.25 12.72
N SER A 253 -3.91 19.74 13.19
CA SER A 253 -3.86 20.56 14.41
C SER A 253 -4.74 21.80 14.24
N PHE A 254 -5.52 22.14 15.27
CA PHE A 254 -6.40 23.31 15.24
C PHE A 254 -5.64 24.62 14.96
N SER A 255 -4.38 24.71 15.39
CA SER A 255 -3.49 25.85 15.12
C SER A 255 -3.00 25.92 13.67
N ASN A 256 -3.09 24.83 12.92
CA ASN A 256 -2.66 24.71 11.53
C ASN A 256 -3.81 24.86 10.52
N LEU A 257 -5.06 24.90 10.99
CA LEU A 257 -6.25 25.06 10.15
C LEU A 257 -6.70 26.52 10.10
N LYS A 258 -7.29 26.94 8.99
CA LYS A 258 -7.88 28.28 8.83
C LYS A 258 -9.17 28.18 8.00
N ALA A 259 -10.26 28.78 8.48
CA ALA A 259 -11.53 28.80 7.79
C ALA A 259 -11.56 29.99 6.82
N LEU A 260 -11.58 29.72 5.53
CA LEU A 260 -11.48 30.72 4.47
C LEU A 260 -12.67 30.61 3.53
N CYS A 261 -13.23 31.76 3.12
CA CYS A 261 -14.21 31.73 2.03
C CYS A 261 -13.51 31.38 0.71
N LYS A 262 -14.24 30.79 -0.25
CA LYS A 262 -13.70 30.41 -1.57
C LYS A 262 -12.86 31.51 -2.23
N THR A 263 -13.27 32.78 -2.12
CA THR A 263 -12.51 33.93 -2.65
C THR A 263 -11.17 34.15 -1.95
N CYS A 264 -11.12 34.04 -0.62
CA CYS A 264 -9.89 34.16 0.14
C CYS A 264 -8.99 32.93 -0.07
N HIS A 265 -9.60 31.74 -0.16
CA HIS A 265 -8.86 30.51 -0.40
C HIS A 265 -8.23 30.48 -1.80
N ALA A 266 -8.95 30.93 -2.83
CA ALA A 266 -8.44 31.05 -4.20
C ALA A 266 -7.29 32.08 -4.34
N LYS A 267 -7.23 33.12 -3.51
CA LYS A 267 -6.09 34.06 -3.48
C LYS A 267 -4.80 33.40 -2.98
N ILE A 268 -4.92 32.36 -2.15
CA ILE A 268 -3.79 31.57 -1.64
C ILE A 268 -3.39 30.49 -2.65
N HIS A 269 -4.38 29.90 -3.35
CA HIS A 269 -4.17 28.90 -4.39
C HIS A 269 -4.68 29.38 -5.76
N PRO A 270 -3.94 30.26 -6.47
CA PRO A 270 -4.39 30.88 -7.72
C PRO A 270 -4.61 29.90 -8.90
N HIS A 271 -4.37 28.59 -8.71
CA HIS A 271 -4.48 27.55 -9.73
C HIS A 271 -5.59 26.51 -9.48
N MET A 272 -6.44 26.69 -8.46
CA MET A 272 -7.62 25.82 -8.22
C MET A 272 -8.92 26.54 -8.59
N GLN A 273 -9.15 26.73 -9.89
CA GLN A 273 -10.47 27.07 -10.47
C GLN A 273 -11.20 25.82 -10.92
#